data_AF-A0A8S3JXY3-F1
#
_entry.id   AF-A0A8S3JXY3-F1
#
_cell.length_a   1.000
_cell.length_b   1.000
_cell.length_c   1.000
_cell.angle_alpha   90.00
_cell.angle_beta   90.00
_cell.angle_gamma   90.00
#
_symmetry.space_group_name_H-M   'P 1'
#
loop_
_entity.id
_entity.type
_entity.pdbx_description
1 polymer ?
#
loop_
_entity_poly.entity_id
_entity_poly.type
_entity_poly.pdbx_seq_one_letter_code
_entity_poly.pdbx_strand_id
1 'polypeptide(L)'
;ETQYCLVLSPEYTSYCDKIKKYFKNLGVFGTLTIGYENMDLKCSTIDIECLIKTMLSRVPLQLCTIEMGTLVPLNNGRRDRMDHLSSKSFRIDMKAREISFSCLDYLLNNINENENIQIIGILGRQSTGKSYLLDIIFQTRFAVAAGRCTDGIWMSYVFLNNTHFVILDCEGLFSDQRTDNEEIKLISLLTAVCDITILS
;
A
#
# COMPACT_ATOMS: atom_id res chain seq x y z
N GLU A 1 12.37 24.51 15.78
CA GLU A 1 12.09 23.15 15.30
C GLU A 1 12.15 22.19 16.48
N THR A 2 11.08 21.46 16.73
CA THR A 2 11.02 20.52 17.86
C THR A 2 11.76 19.26 17.45
N GLN A 3 12.92 19.02 18.04
CA GLN A 3 13.75 17.85 17.78
C GLN A 3 13.29 16.70 18.68
N TYR A 4 12.93 15.57 18.08
CA TYR A 4 12.48 14.38 18.79
C TYR A 4 13.54 13.28 18.75
N CYS A 5 13.72 12.60 19.88
CA CYS A 5 14.58 11.43 20.00
C CYS A 5 13.70 10.18 20.13
N LEU A 6 14.02 9.14 19.38
CA LEU A 6 13.36 7.84 19.47
C LEU A 6 14.02 7.03 20.60
N VAL A 7 13.29 6.81 21.69
CA VAL A 7 13.75 6.02 22.85
C VAL A 7 13.00 4.69 22.85
N LEU A 8 13.75 3.58 22.91
CA LEU A 8 13.16 2.24 23.07
C LEU A 8 13.11 1.88 24.55
N SER A 9 11.95 1.40 25.01
CA SER A 9 11.84 0.87 26.37
C SER A 9 12.85 -0.28 26.58
N PRO A 10 13.40 -0.44 27.81
CA PRO A 10 14.46 -1.42 28.08
C PRO A 10 14.12 -2.87 27.66
N GLU A 11 12.84 -3.24 27.73
CA GLU A 11 12.31 -4.54 27.32
C GLU A 11 12.47 -4.86 25.81
N TYR A 12 12.69 -3.85 24.97
CA TYR A 12 12.88 -4.01 23.52
C TYR A 12 14.34 -3.89 23.06
N THR A 13 15.29 -3.83 24.00
CA THR A 13 16.74 -3.72 23.68
C THR A 13 17.25 -4.82 22.75
N SER A 14 16.69 -6.02 22.83
CA SER A 14 17.01 -7.16 21.94
C SER A 14 16.59 -6.94 20.48
N TYR A 15 15.67 -6.01 20.21
CA TYR A 15 15.21 -5.66 18.86
C TYR A 15 15.98 -4.50 18.25
N CYS A 16 16.85 -3.83 19.01
CA CYS A 16 17.56 -2.63 18.57
C CYS A 16 18.30 -2.85 17.24
N ASP A 17 19.09 -3.91 17.10
CA ASP A 17 19.83 -4.17 15.86
C ASP A 17 18.90 -4.43 14.66
N LYS A 18 17.75 -5.06 14.90
CA LYS A 18 16.72 -5.27 13.86
C LYS A 18 16.10 -3.95 13.44
N ILE A 19 15.77 -3.09 14.40
CA ILE A 19 15.22 -1.75 14.17
C ILE A 19 16.25 -0.87 13.44
N LYS A 20 17.53 -0.93 13.85
CA LYS A 20 18.63 -0.24 13.16
C LYS A 20 18.74 -0.66 11.70
N LYS A 21 18.75 -1.96 11.44
CA LYS A 21 18.80 -2.50 10.09
C LYS A 21 17.57 -2.11 9.28
N TYR A 22 16.39 -2.10 9.89
CA TYR A 22 15.14 -1.69 9.27
C TYR A 22 15.19 -0.23 8.78
N PHE A 23 15.56 0.70 9.66
CA PHE A 23 15.69 2.12 9.30
C PHE A 23 16.80 2.38 8.29
N LYS A 24 17.92 1.66 8.37
CA LYS A 24 18.97 1.73 7.34
C LYS A 24 18.44 1.31 5.96
N ASN A 25 17.65 0.24 5.91
CA ASN A 25 17.09 -0.27 4.67
C ASN A 25 15.93 0.59 4.13
N LEU A 26 15.30 1.42 4.96
CA LEU A 26 14.23 2.31 4.53
C LEU A 26 14.71 3.36 3.52
N GLY A 27 15.98 3.77 3.56
CA GLY A 27 16.57 4.68 2.57
C GLY A 27 16.00 6.11 2.53
N VAL A 28 14.89 6.37 3.26
CA VAL A 28 14.20 7.67 3.31
C VAL A 28 14.82 8.61 4.35
N PHE A 29 15.49 8.06 5.36
CA PHE A 29 16.27 8.86 6.30
C PHE A 29 17.71 8.90 5.80
N GLY A 30 18.17 10.08 5.34
CA GLY A 30 19.61 10.35 5.32
C GLY A 30 20.23 9.93 6.66
N THR A 31 21.46 9.41 6.63
CA THR A 31 22.22 8.80 7.75
C THR A 31 21.53 8.90 9.12
N LEU A 32 20.57 8.01 9.35
CA LEU A 32 19.96 7.88 10.66
C LEU A 32 21.00 7.27 11.60
N THR A 33 21.65 8.10 12.40
CA THR A 33 22.70 7.63 13.31
C THR A 33 22.03 7.10 14.56
N ILE A 34 22.07 5.79 14.76
CA ILE A 34 21.48 5.14 15.91
C ILE A 34 22.59 4.70 16.88
N GLY A 35 22.76 5.47 17.94
CA GLY A 35 23.70 5.21 19.04
C GLY A 35 23.05 4.53 20.23
N TYR A 36 23.88 4.17 21.21
CA TYR A 36 23.46 3.76 22.54
C TYR A 36 24.03 4.72 23.55
N GLU A 37 23.20 5.17 24.48
CA GLU A 37 23.66 5.88 25.67
C GLU A 37 22.89 5.32 26.87
N ASN A 38 23.59 4.74 27.85
CA ASN A 38 22.98 4.13 29.04
C ASN A 38 21.91 3.05 28.76
N MET A 39 22.14 2.18 27.76
CA MET A 39 21.18 1.18 27.25
C MET A 39 19.93 1.75 26.54
N ASP A 40 19.75 3.06 26.53
CA ASP A 40 18.73 3.70 25.72
C ASP A 40 19.24 3.85 24.29
N LEU A 41 18.40 3.45 23.33
CA LEU A 41 18.63 3.75 21.93
C LEU A 41 18.49 5.27 21.76
N LYS A 42 19.54 5.94 21.28
CA LYS A 42 19.46 7.35 20.87
C LYS A 42 19.61 7.45 19.37
N CYS A 43 18.73 8.22 18.76
CA CYS A 43 18.73 8.46 17.34
C CYS A 43 19.11 9.91 17.05
N SER A 44 19.77 10.17 15.92
CA SER A 44 19.83 11.53 15.36
C SER A 44 18.43 12.12 15.26
N THR A 45 18.32 13.44 15.26
CA THR A 45 17.03 14.14 15.20
C THR A 45 16.26 13.72 13.96
N ILE A 46 15.09 13.14 14.17
CA ILE A 46 14.21 12.68 13.10
C ILE A 46 13.10 13.73 12.93
N ASP A 47 12.86 14.11 11.68
CA ASP A 47 11.61 14.76 11.33
C ASP A 47 10.47 13.74 11.49
N ILE A 48 9.62 13.98 12.50
CA ILE A 48 8.46 13.12 12.79
C ILE A 48 7.53 13.02 11.59
N GLU A 49 7.36 14.09 10.84
CA GLU A 49 6.46 14.08 9.68
C GLU A 49 7.00 13.14 8.61
N CYS A 50 8.30 13.24 8.30
CA CYS A 50 8.99 12.29 7.45
C CYS A 50 8.86 10.84 7.94
N LEU A 51 8.96 10.62 9.26
CA LEU A 51 8.81 9.28 9.85
C LEU A 51 7.40 8.72 9.70
N ILE A 52 6.38 9.51 10.00
CA ILE A 52 4.98 9.11 9.84
C ILE A 52 4.72 8.81 8.37
N LYS A 53 5.11 9.70 7.45
CA LYS A 53 4.92 9.50 6.00
C LYS A 53 5.58 8.20 5.53
N THR A 54 6.81 7.95 6.00
CA THR A 54 7.55 6.73 5.71
C THR A 54 6.85 5.48 6.25
N MET A 55 6.36 5.50 7.49
CA MET A 55 5.64 4.36 8.06
C MET A 55 4.34 4.06 7.33
N LEU A 56 3.55 5.10 7.02
CA LEU A 56 2.28 4.96 6.31
C LEU A 56 2.46 4.42 4.90
N SER A 57 3.54 4.80 4.20
CA SER A 57 3.87 4.27 2.87
C SER A 57 4.02 2.74 2.85
N ARG A 58 4.38 2.13 3.98
CA ARG A 58 4.63 0.69 4.11
C ARG A 58 3.41 -0.14 4.51
N VAL A 59 2.22 0.46 4.57
CA VAL A 59 0.97 -0.24 4.91
C VAL A 59 0.16 -0.45 3.64
N PRO A 60 0.10 -1.67 3.09
CA PRO A 60 -0.82 -1.96 2.00
C PRO A 60 -2.27 -1.85 2.47
N LEU A 61 -3.12 -1.30 1.61
CA LEU A 61 -4.55 -1.18 1.80
C LEU A 61 -5.30 -1.97 0.74
N GLN A 62 -6.21 -2.83 1.16
CA GLN A 62 -7.11 -3.50 0.22
C GLN A 62 -8.18 -2.53 -0.28
N LEU A 63 -8.30 -2.38 -1.59
CA LEU A 63 -9.27 -1.48 -2.25
C LEU A 63 -10.56 -2.18 -2.62
N CYS A 64 -10.50 -3.45 -3.01
CA CYS A 64 -11.67 -4.25 -3.31
C CYS A 64 -11.39 -5.73 -3.06
N THR A 65 -12.43 -6.49 -2.77
CA THR A 65 -12.43 -7.97 -2.80
C THR A 65 -13.09 -8.48 -4.07
N ILE A 66 -12.92 -9.76 -4.38
CA ILE A 66 -13.65 -10.40 -5.48
C ILE A 66 -14.57 -11.47 -4.89
N GLU A 67 -15.87 -11.18 -4.94
CA GLU A 67 -16.91 -12.04 -4.41
C GLU A 67 -17.85 -12.48 -5.53
N MET A 68 -18.00 -13.79 -5.72
CA MET A 68 -18.91 -14.37 -6.72
C MET A 68 -18.76 -13.71 -8.11
N GLY A 69 -17.52 -13.46 -8.54
CA GLY A 69 -17.24 -12.86 -9.84
C GLY A 69 -17.46 -11.35 -9.96
N THR A 70 -17.62 -10.67 -8.83
CA THR A 70 -17.85 -9.23 -8.77
C THR A 70 -16.80 -8.56 -7.91
N LEU A 71 -16.24 -7.45 -8.43
CA LEU A 71 -15.39 -6.56 -7.66
C LEU A 71 -16.25 -5.81 -6.66
N VAL A 72 -16.01 -6.04 -5.37
CA VAL A 72 -16.70 -5.37 -4.27
C VAL A 72 -15.75 -4.34 -3.68
N PRO A 73 -15.99 -3.03 -3.87
CA PRO A 73 -15.13 -2.00 -3.31
C PRO A 73 -15.18 -2.01 -1.79
N LEU A 74 -14.06 -1.70 -1.16
CA LEU A 74 -13.92 -1.56 0.28
C LEU A 74 -13.73 -0.09 0.64
N ASN A 75 -14.29 0.29 1.77
CA ASN A 75 -14.09 1.60 2.38
C ASN A 75 -13.08 1.44 3.51
N ASN A 76 -11.93 2.12 3.43
CA ASN A 76 -10.87 1.99 4.43
C ASN A 76 -10.40 0.54 4.65
N GLY A 77 -10.38 -0.29 3.59
CA GLY A 77 -10.05 -1.72 3.69
C GLY A 77 -11.10 -2.56 4.41
N ARG A 78 -12.31 -2.04 4.60
CA ARG A 78 -13.44 -2.74 5.23
C ARG A 78 -14.66 -2.73 4.31
N ARG A 79 -15.44 -3.80 4.39
CA ARG A 79 -16.71 -3.89 3.68
C ARG A 79 -17.77 -3.08 4.41
N ASP A 80 -18.38 -2.12 3.72
CA ASP A 80 -19.56 -1.44 4.24
C ASP A 80 -20.72 -2.44 4.25
N ARG A 81 -21.26 -2.75 5.44
CA ARG A 81 -22.33 -3.74 5.62
C ARG A 81 -23.70 -3.29 5.08
N MET A 82 -23.79 -2.13 4.41
CA MET A 82 -25.04 -1.49 4.01
C MET A 82 -25.50 -1.78 2.56
N ASP A 83 -24.78 -2.63 1.81
CA ASP A 83 -25.08 -2.90 0.40
C ASP A 83 -26.42 -3.63 0.12
N HIS A 84 -27.17 -4.02 1.15
CA HIS A 84 -28.50 -4.66 0.97
C HIS A 84 -29.68 -3.68 0.89
N LEU A 85 -29.44 -2.36 0.95
CA LEU A 85 -30.50 -1.35 0.91
C LEU A 85 -30.12 -0.18 -0.02
N SER A 86 -30.26 -0.30 -1.35
CA SER A 86 -30.63 0.85 -2.19
C SER A 86 -30.81 0.54 -3.68
N SER A 87 -32.03 0.17 -4.02
CA SER A 87 -32.65 0.36 -5.33
C SER A 87 -32.94 1.85 -5.62
N LYS A 88 -31.96 2.74 -5.51
CA LYS A 88 -32.12 4.19 -5.80
C LYS A 88 -31.07 4.65 -6.80
N SER A 89 -31.49 5.44 -7.80
CA SER A 89 -30.62 5.93 -8.88
C SER A 89 -29.36 6.57 -8.31
N PHE A 90 -28.22 5.92 -8.49
CA PHE A 90 -26.97 6.29 -7.88
C PHE A 90 -26.22 7.31 -8.73
N ARG A 91 -25.74 8.37 -8.09
CA ARG A 91 -24.84 9.35 -8.69
C ARG A 91 -23.40 8.94 -8.39
N ILE A 92 -22.65 8.58 -9.43
CA ILE A 92 -21.25 8.11 -9.35
C ILE A 92 -20.37 9.13 -8.62
N ASP A 93 -20.61 10.43 -8.85
CA ASP A 93 -19.88 11.53 -8.22
C ASP A 93 -20.05 11.57 -6.69
N MET A 94 -21.21 11.13 -6.18
CA MET A 94 -21.45 11.09 -4.74
C MET A 94 -20.73 9.90 -4.09
N LYS A 95 -20.75 8.72 -4.73
CA LYS A 95 -20.04 7.54 -4.22
C LYS A 95 -18.53 7.70 -4.26
N ALA A 96 -18.00 8.32 -5.31
CA ALA A 96 -16.57 8.57 -5.41
C ALA A 96 -16.04 9.38 -4.21
N ARG A 97 -16.84 10.31 -3.67
CA ARG A 97 -16.48 11.12 -2.49
C ARG A 97 -16.55 10.37 -1.16
N GLU A 98 -17.22 9.22 -1.13
CA GLU A 98 -17.30 8.35 0.06
C GLU A 98 -16.16 7.33 0.11
N ILE A 99 -15.37 7.21 -0.97
CA ILE A 99 -14.19 6.34 -1.00
C ILE A 99 -13.09 7.02 -0.19
N SER A 100 -12.65 6.33 0.86
CA SER A 100 -11.55 6.76 1.72
C SER A 100 -10.50 5.66 1.79
N PHE A 101 -9.23 6.07 1.73
CA PHE A 101 -8.06 5.19 1.80
C PHE A 101 -7.39 5.22 3.18
N SER A 102 -8.16 5.56 4.22
CA SER A 102 -7.71 5.52 5.61
C SER A 102 -6.46 6.35 5.83
N CYS A 103 -5.45 5.78 6.48
CA CYS A 103 -4.18 6.43 6.71
C CYS A 103 -3.44 6.85 5.42
N LEU A 104 -3.73 6.23 4.27
CA LEU A 104 -3.15 6.65 3.00
C LEU A 104 -3.78 7.95 2.48
N ASP A 105 -5.00 8.32 2.91
CA ASP A 105 -5.57 9.63 2.59
C ASP A 105 -4.68 10.76 3.11
N TYR A 106 -4.02 10.57 4.26
CA TYR A 106 -3.07 11.55 4.77
C TYR A 106 -1.89 11.74 3.81
N LEU A 107 -1.39 10.67 3.19
CA LEU A 107 -0.30 10.78 2.20
C LEU A 107 -0.78 11.44 0.91
N LEU A 108 -1.91 10.98 0.39
CA LEU A 108 -2.47 11.43 -0.88
C LEU A 108 -2.92 12.89 -0.84
N ASN A 109 -3.52 13.35 0.26
CA ASN A 109 -3.96 14.74 0.42
C ASN A 109 -2.82 15.73 0.64
N ASN A 110 -1.61 15.25 0.95
CA ASN A 110 -0.41 16.08 1.10
C ASN A 110 0.41 16.20 -0.20
N ILE A 111 -0.09 15.66 -1.31
CA ILE A 111 0.53 15.79 -2.64
C ILE A 111 0.10 17.14 -3.22
N ASN A 112 1.06 17.95 -3.65
CA ASN A 112 0.78 19.25 -4.24
C ASN A 112 0.23 19.10 -5.67
N GLU A 113 -0.55 20.08 -6.14
CA GLU A 113 -1.17 20.05 -7.49
C GLU A 113 -0.15 19.92 -8.63
N ASN A 114 1.07 20.37 -8.39
CA ASN A 114 2.21 20.37 -9.31
C ASN A 114 3.13 19.15 -9.16
N GLU A 115 2.85 18.24 -8.22
CA GLU A 115 3.52 16.95 -8.09
C GLU A 115 2.74 15.88 -8.84
N ASN A 116 3.46 14.99 -9.54
CA ASN A 116 2.83 13.94 -10.33
C ASN A 116 2.71 12.62 -9.55
N ILE A 117 1.60 11.92 -9.78
CA ILE A 117 1.35 10.57 -9.25
C ILE A 117 1.40 9.60 -10.42
N GLN A 118 2.21 8.56 -10.30
CA GLN A 118 2.26 7.46 -11.26
C GLN A 118 1.62 6.21 -10.67
N ILE A 119 0.62 5.67 -11.35
CA ILE A 119 -0.08 4.46 -10.95
C ILE A 119 0.51 3.26 -11.72
N ILE A 120 1.06 2.32 -10.98
CA ILE A 120 1.68 1.11 -11.52
C ILE A 120 0.90 -0.11 -11.03
N GLY A 121 0.29 -0.85 -11.95
CA GLY A 121 -0.40 -2.11 -11.65
C GLY A 121 0.35 -3.32 -12.16
N ILE A 122 0.09 -4.48 -11.57
CA ILE A 122 0.56 -5.78 -12.07
C ILE A 122 -0.61 -6.70 -12.38
N LEU A 123 -0.60 -7.29 -13.58
CA LEU A 123 -1.50 -8.35 -14.01
C LEU A 123 -0.70 -9.60 -14.32
N GLY A 124 -1.32 -10.75 -14.15
CA GLY A 124 -0.65 -12.01 -14.44
C GLY A 124 -1.36 -13.21 -13.86
N ARG A 125 -0.93 -14.40 -14.27
CA ARG A 125 -1.57 -15.65 -13.87
C ARG A 125 -1.54 -15.83 -12.34
N GLN A 126 -2.45 -16.62 -11.81
CA GLN A 126 -2.41 -16.98 -10.39
C GLN A 126 -1.08 -17.66 -10.02
N SER A 127 -0.56 -17.30 -8.84
CA SER A 127 0.67 -17.87 -8.27
C SER A 127 1.96 -17.67 -9.08
N THR A 128 2.08 -16.58 -9.84
CA THR A 128 3.31 -16.21 -10.59
C THR A 128 4.30 -15.33 -9.80
N GLY A 129 4.04 -15.03 -8.53
CA GLY A 129 4.94 -14.20 -7.71
C GLY A 129 4.80 -12.69 -7.90
N LYS A 130 3.64 -12.21 -8.37
CA LYS A 130 3.35 -10.77 -8.57
C LYS A 130 3.67 -9.90 -7.34
N SER A 131 3.07 -10.23 -6.19
CA SER A 131 3.27 -9.50 -4.94
C SER A 131 4.74 -9.50 -4.51
N TYR A 132 5.45 -10.62 -4.72
CA TYR A 132 6.88 -10.74 -4.45
C TYR A 132 7.72 -9.86 -5.37
N LEU A 133 7.37 -9.79 -6.67
CA LEU A 133 8.05 -8.92 -7.62
C LEU A 133 7.88 -7.44 -7.25
N LEU A 134 6.65 -7.01 -6.91
CA LEU A 134 6.38 -5.65 -6.47
C LEU A 134 7.12 -5.31 -5.17
N ASP A 135 7.15 -6.24 -4.21
CA ASP A 135 7.91 -6.07 -2.96
C ASP A 135 9.41 -5.93 -3.20
N ILE A 136 9.98 -6.59 -4.21
CA ILE A 136 11.39 -6.41 -4.58
C ILE A 136 11.61 -5.05 -5.24
N ILE A 137 10.82 -4.69 -6.25
CA ILE A 137 11.06 -3.50 -7.08
C ILE A 137 10.78 -2.22 -6.30
N PHE A 138 9.65 -2.17 -5.59
CA PHE A 138 9.13 -0.97 -4.95
C PHE A 138 9.27 -0.98 -3.43
N GLN A 139 9.83 -2.06 -2.85
CA GLN A 139 9.95 -2.24 -1.39
C GLN A 139 8.61 -2.13 -0.65
N THR A 140 7.54 -2.53 -1.31
CA THR A 140 6.20 -2.69 -0.72
C THR A 140 6.18 -3.84 0.29
N ARG A 141 5.01 -4.10 0.88
CA ARG A 141 4.81 -5.13 1.92
C ARG A 141 3.56 -5.97 1.67
N PHE A 142 3.28 -6.29 0.41
CA PHE A 142 2.13 -7.11 0.08
C PHE A 142 2.26 -8.51 0.71
N ALA A 143 1.12 -9.15 0.99
CA ALA A 143 1.14 -10.49 1.55
C ALA A 143 1.61 -11.50 0.49
N VAL A 144 2.60 -12.32 0.82
CA VAL A 144 3.13 -13.38 -0.06
C VAL A 144 2.84 -14.74 0.55
N ALA A 145 2.12 -15.61 -0.16
CA ALA A 145 1.93 -17.02 0.21
C ALA A 145 1.95 -17.94 -1.01
N ALA A 146 2.18 -19.25 -0.77
CA ALA A 146 2.30 -20.27 -1.82
C ALA A 146 0.99 -20.60 -2.57
N GLY A 147 -0.13 -19.95 -2.24
CA GLY A 147 -1.45 -20.11 -2.86
C GLY A 147 -2.11 -18.77 -3.20
N ARG A 148 -3.46 -18.75 -3.34
CA ARG A 148 -4.21 -17.48 -3.49
C ARG A 148 -4.01 -16.62 -2.24
N CYS A 149 -3.08 -15.68 -2.32
CA CYS A 149 -2.74 -14.77 -1.23
C CYS A 149 -3.39 -13.39 -1.41
N THR A 150 -3.54 -12.94 -2.65
CA THR A 150 -4.18 -11.68 -2.99
C THR A 150 -5.66 -11.92 -3.27
N ASP A 151 -6.53 -11.32 -2.46
CA ASP A 151 -7.97 -11.19 -2.73
C ASP A 151 -8.25 -9.79 -3.29
N GLY A 152 -8.79 -9.72 -4.51
CA GLY A 152 -9.10 -8.47 -5.21
C GLY A 152 -7.90 -7.59 -5.52
N ILE A 153 -7.94 -6.30 -5.14
CA ILE A 153 -6.91 -5.31 -5.47
C ILE A 153 -6.38 -4.68 -4.17
N TRP A 154 -5.06 -4.62 -4.06
CA TRP A 154 -4.33 -4.01 -2.97
C TRP A 154 -3.50 -2.84 -3.47
N MET A 155 -3.40 -1.80 -2.64
CA MET A 155 -2.68 -0.58 -2.93
C MET A 155 -1.56 -0.36 -1.92
N SER A 156 -0.39 0.07 -2.38
CA SER A 156 0.67 0.61 -1.54
C SER A 156 1.16 1.92 -2.13
N TYR A 157 1.58 2.84 -1.27
CA TYR A 157 2.11 4.14 -1.68
C TYR A 157 3.63 4.14 -1.54
N VAL A 158 4.34 4.65 -2.54
CA VAL A 158 5.79 4.76 -2.51
C VAL A 158 6.20 6.16 -2.96
N PHE A 159 7.10 6.81 -2.22
CA PHE A 159 7.71 8.06 -2.63
C PHE A 159 9.19 7.82 -2.93
N LEU A 160 9.60 8.04 -4.17
CA LEU A 160 10.96 7.76 -4.63
C LEU A 160 11.37 8.81 -5.66
N ASN A 161 12.59 9.34 -5.54
CA ASN A 161 13.16 10.32 -6.49
C ASN A 161 12.22 11.50 -6.79
N ASN A 162 11.62 12.07 -5.75
CA ASN A 162 10.64 13.17 -5.84
C ASN A 162 9.40 12.85 -6.70
N THR A 163 9.04 11.56 -6.82
CA THR A 163 7.85 11.10 -7.55
C THR A 163 6.99 10.25 -6.64
N HIS A 164 5.67 10.45 -6.72
CA HIS A 164 4.68 9.67 -6.00
C HIS A 164 4.26 8.48 -6.84
N PHE A 165 4.32 7.29 -6.27
CA PHE A 165 3.90 6.05 -6.90
C PHE A 165 2.76 5.43 -6.11
N VAL A 166 1.73 5.00 -6.83
CA VAL A 166 0.69 4.13 -6.32
C VAL A 166 0.89 2.77 -6.96
N ILE A 167 1.19 1.77 -6.15
CA ILE A 167 1.44 0.41 -6.59
C ILE A 167 0.21 -0.42 -6.34
N LEU A 168 -0.33 -1.04 -7.39
CA LEU A 168 -1.51 -1.90 -7.35
C LEU A 168 -1.11 -3.36 -7.53
N ASP A 169 -1.23 -4.16 -6.47
CA ASP A 169 -1.14 -5.61 -6.52
C ASP A 169 -2.53 -6.21 -6.71
N CYS A 170 -2.66 -7.13 -7.66
CA CYS A 170 -3.97 -7.64 -8.07
C CYS A 170 -4.02 -9.15 -7.99
N GLU A 171 -5.20 -9.63 -7.67
CA GLU A 171 -5.49 -11.06 -7.68
C GLU A 171 -5.14 -11.67 -9.04
N GLY A 172 -4.55 -12.86 -8.97
CA GLY A 172 -4.11 -13.56 -10.18
C GLY A 172 -5.26 -13.92 -11.11
N LEU A 173 -4.99 -13.76 -12.40
CA LEU A 173 -5.88 -14.11 -13.49
C LEU A 173 -5.77 -15.60 -13.84
N PHE A 174 -6.73 -16.08 -14.62
CA PHE A 174 -6.81 -17.41 -15.24
C PHE A 174 -6.70 -18.56 -14.23
N SER A 175 -7.45 -18.42 -13.13
CA SER A 175 -7.70 -19.53 -12.21
C SER A 175 -8.84 -20.41 -12.71
N ASP A 176 -8.86 -21.69 -12.36
CA ASP A 176 -9.93 -22.62 -12.75
C ASP A 176 -11.33 -22.22 -12.22
N GLN A 177 -11.37 -21.26 -11.28
CA GLN A 177 -12.59 -20.80 -10.61
C GLN A 177 -13.17 -19.50 -11.21
N ARG A 178 -12.58 -18.96 -12.29
CA ARG A 178 -12.99 -17.68 -12.89
C ARG A 178 -13.57 -17.80 -14.28
N THR A 179 -14.47 -16.88 -14.61
CA THR A 179 -15.03 -16.73 -15.96
C THR A 179 -14.31 -15.64 -16.75
N ASP A 180 -14.33 -15.72 -18.08
CA ASP A 180 -13.71 -14.70 -18.96
C ASP A 180 -14.22 -13.28 -18.65
N ASN A 181 -15.51 -13.16 -18.32
CA ASN A 181 -16.11 -11.88 -17.95
C ASN A 181 -15.53 -11.29 -16.66
N GLU A 182 -15.18 -12.13 -15.69
CA GLU A 182 -14.55 -11.70 -14.44
C GLU A 182 -13.12 -11.21 -14.67
N GLU A 183 -12.38 -11.92 -15.52
CA GLU A 183 -11.03 -11.51 -15.91
C GLU A 183 -11.05 -10.18 -16.65
N ILE A 184 -11.97 -10.02 -17.62
CA ILE A 184 -12.12 -8.78 -18.39
C ILE A 184 -12.42 -7.59 -17.47
N LYS A 185 -13.24 -7.75 -16.42
CA LYS A 185 -13.53 -6.66 -15.46
C LYS A 185 -12.26 -6.20 -14.74
N LEU A 186 -11.47 -7.12 -14.22
CA LEU A 186 -10.25 -6.80 -13.48
C LEU A 186 -9.20 -6.17 -14.40
N ILE A 187 -8.99 -6.75 -15.58
CA ILE A 187 -8.08 -6.22 -16.60
C ILE A 187 -8.52 -4.81 -17.01
N SER A 188 -9.79 -4.63 -17.36
CA SER A 188 -10.31 -3.33 -17.82
C SER A 188 -10.15 -2.26 -16.76
N LEU A 189 -10.47 -2.58 -15.50
CA LEU A 189 -10.28 -1.66 -14.38
C LEU A 189 -8.83 -1.22 -14.29
N LEU A 190 -7.89 -2.16 -14.17
CA LEU A 190 -6.48 -1.80 -14.03
C LEU A 190 -5.93 -1.04 -15.23
N THR A 191 -6.26 -1.44 -16.45
CA THR A 191 -5.81 -0.71 -17.65
C THR A 191 -6.39 0.70 -17.74
N ALA A 192 -7.54 0.96 -17.10
CA ALA A 192 -8.16 2.29 -17.09
C ALA A 192 -7.57 3.21 -16.02
N VAL A 193 -7.09 2.68 -14.90
CA VAL A 193 -6.49 3.49 -13.81
C VAL A 193 -4.96 3.52 -13.79
N CYS A 194 -4.27 2.54 -14.38
CA CYS A 194 -2.82 2.49 -14.34
C CYS A 194 -2.18 3.28 -15.47
N ASP A 195 -1.16 4.08 -15.17
CA ASP A 195 -0.27 4.66 -16.18
C ASP A 195 0.67 3.60 -16.77
N ILE A 196 1.06 2.61 -15.95
CA ILE A 196 1.93 1.49 -16.33
C ILE A 196 1.31 0.19 -15.82
N THR A 197 1.20 -0.81 -16.70
CA THR A 197 0.79 -2.16 -16.32
C THR A 197 1.92 -3.15 -16.61
N ILE A 198 2.36 -3.86 -15.56
CA ILE A 198 3.32 -4.96 -15.64
C ILE A 198 2.53 -6.25 -15.93
N LEU A 199 2.99 -7.03 -16.90
CA LEU A 199 2.42 -8.35 -17.21
C LEU A 199 3.38 -9.44 -16.72
N SER A 200 2.87 -10.40 -15.94
CA SER A 200 3.62 -11.49 -15.30
C SER A 200 3.03 -12.87 -15.55
#